data_AF-A0A849QYZ1-F1
#
_entry.id   AF-A0A849QYZ1-F1
#
_cell.length_a   1.000
_cell.length_b   1.000
_cell.length_c   1.000
_cell.angle_alpha   90.00
_cell.angle_beta   90.00
_cell.angle_gamma   90.00
#
_symmetry.space_group_name_H-M   'P 1'
#
loop_
_entity.id
_entity.type
_entity.pdbx_description
1 polymer ?
#
loop_
_entity_poly.entity_id
_entity_poly.type
_entity_poly.pdbx_seq_one_letter_code
_entity_poly.pdbx_strand_id
1 'polypeptide(L)'
;MNFFNIQNAYNMKIVRGWDTIFWAIDFHSTICEGKYESKQVFEFYPFAKEVLQFLSIQEDTCLILYTCSHPIEIYRMQQFLKQNNILFKYVNCNPEVPNTALGNYKDKFYFNILLEDKSGFESSDWIEIKKILKRIYEVKI
;
A
#
# COMPACT_ATOMS: atom_id res chain seq x y z
N MET A 1 -13.99 8.48 12.55
CA MET A 1 -14.07 7.83 11.22
C MET A 1 -12.86 6.91 11.07
N ASN A 2 -13.05 5.63 10.72
CA ASN A 2 -11.96 4.66 10.55
C ASN A 2 -11.63 4.56 9.06
N PHE A 3 -10.79 5.48 8.57
CA PHE A 3 -10.46 5.59 7.16
C PHE A 3 -9.58 4.42 6.72
N PHE A 4 -10.04 3.62 5.75
CA PHE A 4 -9.40 2.39 5.27
C PHE A 4 -8.87 1.46 6.37
N ASN A 5 -9.53 1.44 7.52
CA ASN A 5 -9.12 0.66 8.69
C ASN A 5 -7.73 1.02 9.27
N ILE A 6 -7.11 2.14 8.87
CA ILE A 6 -5.71 2.46 9.20
C ILE A 6 -5.51 2.57 10.72
N GLN A 7 -6.28 3.44 11.40
CA GLN A 7 -6.12 3.63 12.85
C GLN A 7 -6.33 2.33 13.62
N ASN A 8 -7.33 1.55 13.22
CA ASN A 8 -7.62 0.29 13.86
C ASN A 8 -6.51 -0.76 13.60
N ALA A 9 -5.92 -0.79 12.40
CA ALA A 9 -4.79 -1.68 12.10
C ALA A 9 -3.61 -1.41 13.03
N TYR A 10 -3.24 -0.14 13.26
CA TYR A 10 -2.16 0.21 14.18
C TYR A 10 -2.53 -0.05 15.66
N ASN A 11 -3.79 0.17 16.05
CA ASN A 11 -4.24 -0.20 17.39
C ASN A 11 -4.15 -1.73 17.60
N MET A 12 -4.59 -2.50 16.60
CA MET A 12 -4.55 -3.96 16.63
C MET A 12 -3.12 -4.50 16.61
N LYS A 13 -2.20 -3.82 15.92
CA LYS A 13 -0.76 -4.12 15.98
C LYS A 13 -0.25 -4.16 17.42
N ILE A 14 -0.60 -3.15 18.21
CA ILE A 14 -0.22 -3.06 19.63
C ILE A 14 -0.91 -4.18 20.43
N VAL A 15 -2.23 -4.32 20.30
CA VAL A 15 -3.02 -5.30 21.07
C VAL A 15 -2.61 -6.75 20.78
N ARG A 16 -2.21 -7.04 19.55
CA ARG A 16 -1.85 -8.40 19.10
C ARG A 16 -0.35 -8.66 19.11
N GLY A 17 0.48 -7.65 19.36
CA GLY A 17 1.94 -7.76 19.27
C GLY A 17 2.43 -8.10 17.87
N TRP A 18 1.84 -7.50 16.83
CA TRP A 18 2.32 -7.68 15.46
C TRP A 18 3.54 -6.80 15.20
N ASP A 19 4.56 -7.35 14.54
CA ASP A 19 5.76 -6.57 14.20
C ASP A 19 5.53 -5.67 12.97
N THR A 20 4.68 -6.11 12.04
CA THR A 20 4.53 -5.48 10.72
C THR A 20 3.07 -5.22 10.36
N ILE A 21 2.81 -4.05 9.75
CA ILE A 21 1.57 -3.72 9.04
C ILE A 21 1.76 -3.96 7.55
N PHE A 22 0.93 -4.81 6.97
CA PHE A 22 0.90 -5.08 5.53
C PHE A 22 -0.11 -4.16 4.83
N TRP A 23 0.39 -3.34 3.90
CA TRP A 23 -0.42 -2.49 3.03
C TRP A 23 -0.47 -3.09 1.63
N ALA A 24 -1.65 -3.54 1.21
CA ALA A 24 -1.93 -3.85 -0.19
C ALA A 24 -2.40 -2.58 -0.89
N ILE A 25 -1.66 -2.11 -1.88
CA ILE A 25 -1.93 -0.84 -2.56
C ILE A 25 -1.96 -1.07 -4.06
N ASP A 26 -3.09 -0.74 -4.67
CA ASP A 26 -3.23 -0.74 -6.13
C ASP A 26 -2.50 0.43 -6.78
N PHE A 27 -2.24 0.30 -8.07
CA PHE A 27 -1.45 1.26 -8.82
C PHE A 27 -2.32 2.24 -9.61
N HIS A 28 -3.12 1.73 -10.54
CA HIS A 28 -3.89 2.56 -11.47
C HIS A 28 -5.14 3.11 -10.78
N SER A 29 -5.40 4.40 -10.94
CA SER A 29 -6.48 5.11 -10.23
C SER A 29 -6.34 5.10 -8.69
N THR A 30 -5.20 4.66 -8.16
CA THR A 30 -4.90 4.62 -6.72
C THR A 30 -3.63 5.42 -6.40
N ILE A 31 -2.48 5.06 -6.98
CA ILE A 31 -1.21 5.81 -6.83
C ILE A 31 -1.09 6.88 -7.91
N CYS A 32 -1.53 6.55 -9.13
CA CYS A 32 -1.42 7.38 -10.32
C CYS A 32 -2.74 7.39 -11.10
N GLU A 33 -2.93 8.38 -11.97
CA GLU A 33 -4.06 8.38 -12.91
C GLU A 33 -4.06 7.10 -13.77
N GLY A 34 -5.19 6.40 -13.82
CA GLY A 34 -5.34 5.19 -14.65
C GLY A 34 -5.56 5.54 -16.12
N LYS A 35 -4.50 5.59 -16.93
CA LYS A 35 -4.62 5.63 -18.39
C LYS A 35 -4.34 4.22 -18.88
N TYR A 36 -5.39 3.48 -19.23
CA TYR A 36 -5.30 2.07 -19.63
C TYR A 36 -4.70 1.90 -21.04
N GLU A 37 -3.55 2.52 -21.29
CA GLU A 37 -2.84 2.59 -22.57
C GLU A 37 -1.40 2.07 -22.40
N SER A 38 -0.91 1.35 -23.41
CA SER A 38 0.49 0.90 -23.42
C SER A 38 1.45 2.10 -23.46
N LYS A 39 2.54 2.05 -22.69
CA LYS A 39 3.57 3.11 -22.61
C LYS A 39 3.13 4.41 -21.90
N GLN A 40 2.12 4.35 -21.03
CA GLN A 40 1.74 5.48 -20.19
C GLN A 40 2.93 6.08 -19.41
N VAL A 41 2.95 7.41 -19.30
CA VAL A 41 3.77 8.15 -18.34
C VAL A 41 3.01 8.22 -17.01
N PHE A 42 3.62 7.73 -15.93
CA PHE A 42 3.01 7.72 -14.61
C PHE A 42 3.17 9.07 -13.91
N GLU A 43 2.08 9.58 -13.38
CA GLU A 43 2.03 10.80 -12.58
C GLU A 43 1.31 10.48 -11.27
N PHE A 44 1.94 10.80 -10.15
CA PHE A 44 1.37 10.57 -8.83
C PHE A 44 0.17 11.46 -8.60
N TYR A 45 -0.86 10.93 -7.93
CA TYR A 45 -1.85 11.80 -7.32
C TYR A 45 -1.22 12.67 -6.22
N PRO A 46 -1.83 13.84 -5.90
CA PRO A 46 -1.39 14.68 -4.80
C PRO A 46 -1.19 13.88 -3.50
N PHE A 47 -0.08 14.15 -2.80
CA PHE A 47 0.34 13.48 -1.55
C PHE A 47 0.67 11.98 -1.64
N ALA A 48 0.27 11.26 -2.69
CA ALA A 48 0.56 9.83 -2.85
C ALA A 48 2.06 9.52 -2.73
N LYS A 49 2.90 10.24 -3.49
CA LYS A 49 4.35 10.07 -3.47
C LYS A 49 4.95 10.26 -2.08
N GLU A 50 4.60 11.34 -1.41
CA GLU A 50 5.13 11.70 -0.10
C GLU A 50 4.74 10.68 0.98
N VAL A 51 3.46 10.27 0.99
CA VAL A 51 2.95 9.23 1.90
C VAL A 51 3.65 7.90 1.67
N LEU A 52 3.81 7.49 0.41
CA LEU A 52 4.45 6.23 0.07
C LEU A 52 5.95 6.25 0.38
N GLN A 53 6.64 7.37 0.18
CA GLN A 53 8.04 7.55 0.59
C GLN A 53 8.17 7.45 2.11
N PHE A 54 7.27 8.07 2.86
CA PHE A 54 7.23 7.97 4.32
C PHE A 54 7.01 6.53 4.79
N LEU A 55 6.05 5.81 4.21
CA LEU A 55 5.79 4.41 4.55
C LEU A 55 6.96 3.49 4.18
N SER A 56 7.68 3.80 3.09
CA SER A 56 8.80 2.98 2.60
C SER A 56 10.00 2.94 3.53
N ILE A 57 10.12 3.90 4.45
CA ILE A 57 11.22 3.96 5.44
C ILE A 57 10.81 3.44 6.82
N GLN A 58 9.54 3.08 7.04
CA GLN A 58 9.10 2.56 8.33
C GLN A 58 9.44 1.07 8.44
N GLU A 59 10.23 0.70 9.45
CA GLU A 59 10.65 -0.69 9.68
C GLU A 59 9.47 -1.63 10.00
N ASP A 60 8.37 -1.06 10.49
CA ASP A 60 7.16 -1.80 10.84
C ASP A 60 6.10 -1.85 9.73
N THR A 61 6.46 -1.45 8.50
CA THR A 61 5.56 -1.41 7.35
C THR A 61 6.07 -2.27 6.22
N CYS A 62 5.16 -3.03 5.59
CA CYS A 62 5.42 -3.78 4.36
C CYS A 62 4.43 -3.36 3.27
N LEU A 63 4.94 -2.75 2.21
CA LEU A 63 4.14 -2.37 1.04
C LEU A 63 4.10 -3.52 0.03
N ILE A 64 2.89 -3.91 -0.37
CA ILE A 64 2.60 -4.95 -1.36
C ILE A 64 1.88 -4.29 -2.54
N LEU A 65 2.45 -4.42 -3.73
CA LEU A 65 1.85 -3.90 -4.94
C LEU A 65 0.71 -4.85 -5.30
N TYR A 66 -0.52 -4.35 -5.21
CA TYR A 66 -1.73 -5.14 -5.45
C TYR A 66 -2.26 -4.82 -6.83
N THR A 67 -2.08 -5.70 -7.81
CA THR A 67 -2.42 -5.35 -9.20
C THR A 67 -2.75 -6.58 -10.04
N CYS A 68 -3.67 -6.44 -10.98
CA CYS A 68 -3.95 -7.46 -12.00
C CYS A 68 -3.17 -7.25 -13.31
N SER A 69 -2.16 -6.37 -13.32
CA SER A 69 -1.42 -5.99 -14.53
C SER A 69 -0.55 -7.12 -15.09
N HIS A 70 -0.24 -7.06 -16.39
CA HIS A 70 0.71 -7.99 -17.01
C HIS A 70 2.14 -7.80 -16.47
N PRO A 71 3.00 -8.84 -16.51
CA PRO A 71 4.34 -8.79 -15.94
C PRO A 71 5.21 -7.61 -16.42
N ILE A 72 5.09 -7.23 -17.70
CA ILE A 72 5.84 -6.09 -18.25
C ILE A 72 5.41 -4.76 -17.64
N GLU A 73 4.11 -4.58 -17.39
CA GLU A 73 3.59 -3.37 -16.76
C GLU A 73 3.94 -3.34 -15.27
N ILE A 74 3.86 -4.48 -14.57
CA ILE A 74 4.34 -4.61 -13.18
C ILE A 74 5.81 -4.17 -13.09
N TYR A 75 6.66 -4.65 -14.00
CA TYR A 75 8.07 -4.24 -14.01
C TYR A 75 8.23 -2.73 -14.18
N ARG A 76 7.47 -2.10 -15.08
CA ARG A 76 7.50 -0.64 -15.30
C ARG A 76 7.06 0.13 -14.04
N MET A 77 5.99 -0.31 -13.37
CA MET A 77 5.53 0.26 -12.10
C MET A 77 6.62 0.18 -11.04
N GLN A 78 7.24 -1.00 -10.88
CA GLN A 78 8.31 -1.20 -9.90
C GLN A 78 9.52 -0.29 -10.18
N GLN A 79 9.91 -0.12 -11.46
CA GLN A 79 10.99 0.82 -11.81
C GLN A 79 10.63 2.26 -11.47
N PHE A 80 9.42 2.69 -11.82
CA PHE A 80 8.94 4.03 -11.51
C PHE A 80 8.90 4.32 -10.01
N LEU A 81 8.38 3.38 -9.21
CA LEU A 81 8.32 3.49 -7.75
C LEU A 81 9.75 3.54 -7.16
N LYS A 82 10.64 2.64 -7.62
CA LYS A 82 12.03 2.60 -7.17
C LYS A 82 12.79 3.89 -7.49
N GLN A 83 12.62 4.45 -8.70
CA GLN A 83 13.21 5.73 -9.09
C GLN A 83 12.74 6.90 -8.21
N ASN A 84 11.59 6.76 -7.56
CA ASN A 84 11.02 7.73 -6.64
C ASN A 84 11.27 7.38 -5.16
N ASN A 85 12.17 6.45 -4.85
CA ASN A 85 12.46 5.98 -3.49
C ASN A 85 11.23 5.41 -2.75
N ILE A 86 10.34 4.74 -3.49
CA ILE A 86 9.19 4.02 -2.93
C ILE A 86 9.46 2.53 -3.03
N LEU A 87 9.42 1.83 -1.89
CA LEU A 87 9.85 0.45 -1.76
C LEU A 87 8.66 -0.48 -1.52
N PHE A 88 8.18 -1.08 -2.61
CA PHE A 88 7.26 -2.21 -2.54
C PHE A 88 8.05 -3.52 -2.43
N LYS A 89 7.89 -4.23 -1.31
CA LYS A 89 8.64 -5.47 -1.02
C LYS A 89 8.13 -6.64 -1.87
N TYR A 90 6.82 -6.68 -2.11
CA TYR A 90 6.17 -7.78 -2.81
C TYR A 90 5.16 -7.29 -3.85
N VAL A 91 4.74 -8.19 -4.73
CA VAL A 91 3.65 -7.99 -5.69
C VAL A 91 2.65 -9.13 -5.54
N ASN A 92 1.41 -8.84 -5.18
CA ASN A 92 0.32 -9.80 -4.96
C ASN A 92 0.65 -10.98 -4.02
N CYS A 93 1.57 -10.81 -3.09
CA CYS A 93 1.95 -11.85 -2.13
C CYS A 93 2.62 -11.28 -0.88
N ASN A 94 2.74 -12.11 0.15
CA ASN A 94 3.63 -11.91 1.30
C ASN A 94 4.08 -13.28 1.85
N PRO A 95 5.05 -13.95 1.20
CA PRO A 95 5.44 -15.32 1.51
C PRO A 95 5.96 -15.53 2.94
N GLU A 96 6.29 -14.45 3.65
CA GLU A 96 6.67 -14.47 5.07
C GLU A 96 5.52 -14.76 6.02
N VAL A 97 4.26 -14.67 5.57
CA VAL A 97 3.09 -15.00 6.38
C VAL A 97 2.75 -16.49 6.23
N PRO A 98 2.95 -17.31 7.27
CA PRO A 98 2.73 -18.75 7.18
C PRO A 98 1.25 -19.10 7.27
N ASN A 99 0.86 -20.20 6.62
CA ASN A 99 -0.46 -20.80 6.83
C ASN A 99 -0.65 -21.21 8.30
N THR A 100 -1.88 -21.12 8.76
CA THR A 100 -2.28 -21.53 10.11
C THR A 100 -3.40 -22.58 10.03
N ALA A 101 -3.83 -23.11 11.17
CA ALA A 101 -4.97 -24.04 11.23
C ALA A 101 -6.28 -23.45 10.65
N LEU A 102 -6.41 -22.11 10.63
CA LEU A 102 -7.61 -21.41 10.15
C LEU A 102 -7.39 -20.62 8.86
N GLY A 103 -6.15 -20.21 8.58
CA GLY A 103 -5.82 -19.34 7.45
C GLY A 103 -4.94 -20.03 6.42
N ASN A 104 -5.39 -20.02 5.16
CA ASN A 104 -4.59 -20.39 3.99
C ASN A 104 -4.25 -19.12 3.19
N TYR A 105 -3.00 -18.69 3.26
CA TYR A 105 -2.47 -17.49 2.62
C TYR A 105 -1.80 -17.75 1.27
N LYS A 106 -1.81 -19.01 0.80
CA LYS A 106 -1.27 -19.38 -0.52
C LYS A 106 -2.09 -18.74 -1.65
N ASP A 107 -3.40 -18.80 -1.55
CA ASP A 107 -4.32 -18.35 -2.61
C ASP A 107 -4.80 -16.92 -2.37
N LYS A 108 -4.94 -16.51 -1.11
CA LYS A 108 -5.31 -15.17 -0.69
C LYS A 108 -4.30 -14.67 0.35
N PHE A 109 -3.33 -13.89 -0.11
CA PHE A 109 -2.29 -13.32 0.73
C PHE A 109 -2.89 -12.39 1.82
N TYR A 110 -2.17 -12.24 2.93
CA TYR A 110 -2.65 -11.45 4.08
C TYR A 110 -2.37 -9.96 3.89
N PHE A 111 -3.27 -9.09 4.34
CA PHE A 111 -3.01 -7.65 4.46
C PHE A 111 -3.85 -7.05 5.59
N ASN A 112 -3.37 -5.94 6.17
CA ASN A 112 -4.10 -5.20 7.19
C ASN A 112 -4.91 -4.05 6.59
N ILE A 113 -4.36 -3.43 5.54
CA ILE A 113 -4.91 -2.24 4.89
C ILE A 113 -4.93 -2.50 3.38
N LEU A 114 -6.04 -2.15 2.73
CA LEU A 114 -6.22 -2.20 1.28
C LEU A 114 -6.56 -0.79 0.78
N LEU A 115 -5.77 -0.28 -0.17
CA LEU A 115 -6.08 0.91 -0.95
C LEU A 115 -6.28 0.47 -2.41
N GLU A 116 -7.51 0.58 -2.91
CA GLU A 116 -7.91 0.12 -4.25
C GLU A 116 -9.13 0.93 -4.69
N ASP A 117 -9.06 1.52 -5.88
CA ASP A 117 -10.14 2.33 -6.48
C ASP A 117 -11.49 1.57 -6.50
N LYS A 118 -11.46 0.30 -6.92
CA LYS A 118 -12.63 -0.59 -6.96
C LYS A 118 -13.16 -0.99 -5.59
N SER A 119 -12.43 -0.68 -4.52
CA SER A 119 -12.87 -0.86 -3.13
C SER A 119 -13.30 0.45 -2.46
N GLY A 120 -13.43 1.53 -3.24
CA GLY A 120 -13.90 2.84 -2.78
C GLY A 120 -12.80 3.83 -2.41
N PHE A 121 -11.56 3.60 -2.85
CA PHE A 121 -10.49 4.59 -2.76
C PHE A 121 -10.67 5.70 -3.80
N GLU A 122 -10.50 6.95 -3.38
CA GLU A 122 -10.47 8.14 -4.22
C GLU A 122 -9.13 8.88 -4.09
N SER A 123 -8.66 9.56 -5.14
CA SER A 123 -7.35 10.23 -5.10
C SER A 123 -7.24 11.34 -4.03
N SER A 124 -8.38 11.93 -3.65
CA SER A 124 -8.48 12.89 -2.54
C SER A 124 -8.11 12.27 -1.19
N ASP A 125 -8.26 10.96 -1.04
CA ASP A 125 -8.08 10.23 0.22
C ASP A 125 -6.64 10.27 0.73
N TRP A 126 -5.66 10.45 -0.15
CA TRP A 126 -4.26 10.61 0.24
C TRP A 126 -4.05 11.73 1.28
N ILE A 127 -4.89 12.78 1.28
CA ILE A 127 -4.81 13.85 2.27
C ILE A 127 -5.17 13.36 3.68
N GLU A 128 -6.17 12.48 3.79
CA GLU A 128 -6.62 11.94 5.07
C GLU A 128 -5.68 10.85 5.55
N ILE A 129 -5.16 10.01 4.66
CA ILE A 129 -4.09 9.04 4.99
C ILE A 129 -2.89 9.77 5.57
N LYS A 130 -2.43 10.84 4.91
CA LYS A 130 -1.32 11.67 5.40
C LYS A 130 -1.59 12.19 6.82
N LYS A 131 -2.78 12.74 7.09
CA LYS A 131 -3.16 13.23 8.43
C LYS A 131 -3.15 12.13 9.49
N ILE A 132 -3.67 10.95 9.16
CA ILE A 132 -3.74 9.82 10.08
C ILE A 132 -2.33 9.32 10.41
N LEU A 133 -1.46 9.15 9.41
CA LEU A 133 -0.09 8.71 9.62
C LEU A 133 0.71 9.70 10.46
N LYS A 134 0.56 11.01 10.24
CA LYS A 134 1.17 12.05 11.11
C LYS A 134 0.77 11.88 12.57
N ARG A 135 -0.50 11.57 12.83
CA ARG A 135 -1.00 11.36 14.19
C ARG A 135 -0.45 10.07 14.81
N ILE A 136 -0.40 8.99 14.04
CA ILE A 136 0.07 7.67 14.52
C ILE A 136 1.56 7.71 14.87
N TYR A 137 2.37 8.33 14.02
CA TYR A 137 3.82 8.38 14.21
C TYR A 137 4.29 9.64 14.96
N GLU A 138 3.40 10.56 15.32
CA GLU A 138 3.71 11.84 15.99
C GLU A 138 4.77 12.70 15.25
N VAL A 139 4.79 12.64 13.92
CA VAL A 139 5.80 13.30 13.07
C VAL A 139 5.20 14.26 12.05
N LYS A 140 6.05 15.15 11.52
CA LYS A 140 5.75 15.94 10.33
C LYS A 140 6.09 15.12 9.09
N ILE A 141 5.07 14.89 8.27
CA ILE A 141 5.14 14.30 6.92
C ILE A 141 4.90 15.39 5.88
#